data_AF-A0A3S0B6R4-F1
#
_entry.id   AF-A0A3S0B6R4-F1
#
_cell.length_a   1.000
_cell.length_b   1.000
_cell.length_c   1.000
_cell.angle_alpha   90.00
_cell.angle_beta   90.00
_cell.angle_gamma   90.00
#
_symmetry.space_group_name_H-M   'P 1'
#
loop_
_entity.id
_entity.type
_entity.pdbx_description
1 polymer ?
#
loop_
_entity_poly.entity_id
_entity_poly.type
_entity_poly.pdbx_seq_one_letter_code
_entity_poly.pdbx_strand_id
1 'polypeptide(L)'
;MTKLLVITAHPAPVEYSKSQRVAEKFVDTYVAQNPNTEVTKINLYDLDAPDVDRVVYSAFGHLMNGGSFETLTTEQQQALGKRQEVITQFMEHDRYVFVSPMWEFSFPAVLKKYLDIVCAARQTFQYNELGMPVGLLTGKKAIYIQASGGNHTKDFIVNRRPLVAQHENATVLLPTFDTFGNYGEPIVRATLAIMGVLDYQHIMVHSQSMPHAAEDSLNASLQQAEQAASQW
;
A
#
# COMPACT_ATOMS: atom_id res chain seq x y z
N MET A 1 3.70 -23.51 -5.02
CA MET A 1 4.78 -22.50 -5.02
C MET A 1 4.10 -21.18 -4.73
N THR A 2 4.53 -20.42 -3.72
CA THR A 2 3.89 -19.15 -3.35
C THR A 2 4.55 -18.02 -4.11
N LYS A 3 3.76 -17.12 -4.71
CA LYS A 3 4.25 -15.92 -5.38
C LYS A 3 4.10 -14.70 -4.47
N LEU A 4 5.23 -14.09 -4.10
CA LEU A 4 5.33 -12.92 -3.24
C LEU A 4 5.70 -11.67 -4.05
N LEU A 5 4.85 -10.65 -4.02
CA LEU A 5 5.11 -9.36 -4.66
C LEU A 5 5.50 -8.31 -3.61
N VAL A 6 6.72 -7.79 -3.71
CA VAL A 6 7.21 -6.66 -2.91
C VAL A 6 7.05 -5.38 -3.73
N ILE A 7 6.25 -4.46 -3.22
CA ILE A 7 5.80 -3.25 -3.91
C ILE A 7 6.36 -2.03 -3.16
N THR A 8 7.44 -1.45 -3.67
CA THR A 8 8.14 -0.33 -3.04
C THR A 8 7.71 1.00 -3.64
N ALA A 9 7.25 1.93 -2.81
CA ALA A 9 6.92 3.30 -3.16
C ALA A 9 7.95 4.26 -2.53
N HIS A 10 9.23 4.10 -2.88
CA HIS A 10 10.31 4.90 -2.31
C HIS A 10 11.39 5.21 -3.37
N PRO A 11 11.81 6.48 -3.53
CA PRO A 11 12.75 6.84 -4.59
C PRO A 11 14.22 6.62 -4.21
N ALA A 12 14.53 6.59 -2.90
CA ALA A 12 15.90 6.35 -2.42
C ALA A 12 16.17 4.85 -2.23
N PRO A 13 17.45 4.42 -2.28
CA PRO A 13 17.82 3.03 -2.07
C PRO A 13 17.64 2.62 -0.60
N VAL A 14 17.70 1.31 -0.35
CA VAL A 14 17.28 0.70 0.93
C VAL A 14 18.07 1.22 2.13
N GLU A 15 19.35 1.54 1.97
CA GLU A 15 20.25 1.98 3.04
C GLU A 15 19.74 3.25 3.73
N TYR A 16 19.04 4.11 2.98
CA TYR A 16 18.47 5.36 3.46
C TYR A 16 17.00 5.22 3.90
N SER A 17 16.37 4.06 3.70
CA SER A 17 14.94 3.88 3.87
C SER A 17 14.59 2.91 5.00
N LYS A 18 13.99 3.44 6.06
CA LYS A 18 13.63 2.67 7.26
C LYS A 18 12.54 1.64 6.99
N SER A 19 11.53 1.98 6.17
CA SER A 19 10.49 1.03 5.77
C SER A 19 11.03 -0.07 4.87
N GLN A 20 11.94 0.24 3.94
CA GLN A 20 12.58 -0.81 3.12
C GLN A 20 13.44 -1.76 3.95
N ARG A 21 14.24 -1.26 4.91
CA ARG A 21 15.02 -2.12 5.82
C ARG A 21 14.15 -3.09 6.62
N VAL A 22 12.99 -2.61 7.10
CA VAL A 22 12.04 -3.46 7.83
C VAL A 22 11.35 -4.45 6.89
N ALA A 23 11.04 -4.05 5.65
CA ALA A 23 10.51 -4.94 4.63
C ALA A 23 11.50 -6.04 4.20
N GLU A 24 12.79 -5.73 4.07
CA GLU A 24 13.83 -6.73 3.80
C GLU A 24 13.89 -7.75 4.93
N LYS A 25 13.93 -7.30 6.20
CA LYS A 25 13.91 -8.21 7.35
C LYS A 25 12.67 -9.12 7.33
N PHE A 26 11.50 -8.58 6.99
CA PHE A 26 10.28 -9.37 6.83
C PHE A 26 10.43 -10.42 5.71
N VAL A 27 10.82 -10.01 4.52
CA VAL A 27 10.93 -10.88 3.32
C VAL A 27 11.98 -11.95 3.54
N ASP A 28 13.16 -11.60 4.06
CA ASP A 28 14.24 -12.55 4.32
C ASP A 28 13.82 -13.62 5.35
N THR A 29 13.14 -13.20 6.42
CA THR A 29 12.60 -14.12 7.43
C THR A 29 11.54 -15.04 6.83
N TYR A 30 10.63 -14.49 6.02
CA TYR A 30 9.56 -15.26 5.38
C TYR A 30 10.11 -16.30 4.41
N VAL A 31 11.04 -15.91 3.54
CA VAL A 31 11.67 -16.79 2.53
C VAL A 31 12.51 -17.87 3.19
N ALA A 32 13.21 -17.57 4.29
CA ALA A 32 13.95 -18.58 5.04
C ALA A 32 13.06 -19.72 5.56
N GLN A 33 11.80 -19.43 5.87
CA GLN A 33 10.81 -20.42 6.32
C GLN A 33 9.99 -21.03 5.18
N ASN A 34 9.93 -20.33 4.04
CA ASN A 34 9.20 -20.73 2.84
C ASN A 34 10.13 -20.73 1.62
N PRO A 35 11.10 -21.65 1.53
CA PRO A 35 12.19 -21.60 0.55
C PRO A 35 11.73 -21.75 -0.91
N ASN A 36 10.50 -22.23 -1.14
CA ASN A 36 9.89 -22.34 -2.46
C ASN A 36 9.09 -21.06 -2.84
N THR A 37 9.32 -19.93 -2.17
CA THR A 37 8.65 -18.66 -2.51
C THR A 37 9.35 -18.03 -3.70
N GLU A 38 8.57 -17.71 -4.74
CA GLU A 38 9.02 -16.88 -5.85
C GLU A 38 8.80 -15.41 -5.46
N VAL A 39 9.89 -14.63 -5.39
CA VAL A 39 9.82 -13.22 -4.97
C VAL A 39 9.99 -12.31 -6.18
N THR A 40 8.96 -11.52 -6.47
CA THR A 40 8.99 -10.42 -7.43
C THR A 40 9.10 -9.11 -6.67
N LYS A 41 10.06 -8.25 -7.04
CA LYS A 41 10.21 -6.90 -6.46
C LYS A 41 9.95 -5.85 -7.53
N ILE A 42 9.10 -4.88 -7.24
CA ILE A 42 8.86 -3.71 -8.10
C ILE A 42 9.06 -2.42 -7.32
N ASN A 43 9.61 -1.41 -7.99
CA ASN A 43 9.65 -0.04 -7.50
C ASN A 43 8.67 0.82 -8.31
N LEU A 44 7.73 1.46 -7.63
CA LEU A 44 6.67 2.24 -8.28
C LEU A 44 7.20 3.53 -8.94
N TYR A 45 8.42 3.96 -8.60
CA TYR A 45 9.09 5.05 -9.32
C TYR A 45 9.63 4.63 -10.70
N ASP A 46 9.81 3.32 -10.91
CA ASP A 46 10.33 2.74 -12.16
C ASP A 46 9.21 2.05 -12.96
N LEU A 47 7.94 2.19 -12.53
CA LEU A 47 6.80 1.49 -13.12
C LEU A 47 6.47 2.07 -14.50
N ASP A 48 6.62 1.26 -15.54
CA ASP A 48 6.20 1.60 -16.90
C ASP A 48 4.72 1.26 -17.13
N ALA A 49 3.83 1.99 -16.46
CA ALA A 49 2.40 1.93 -16.72
C ALA A 49 1.77 3.33 -16.58
N PRO A 50 0.98 3.79 -17.56
CA PRO A 50 0.43 5.14 -17.52
C PRO A 50 -0.65 5.28 -16.45
N ASP A 51 -0.66 6.47 -15.84
CA ASP A 51 -1.72 6.92 -14.95
C ASP A 51 -3.07 6.98 -15.66
N VAL A 52 -4.14 7.25 -14.91
CA VAL A 52 -5.41 7.66 -15.51
C VAL A 52 -5.27 9.09 -16.04
N ASP A 53 -4.86 9.21 -17.29
CA ASP A 53 -4.78 10.47 -18.03
C ASP A 53 -5.88 10.55 -19.10
N ARG A 54 -5.81 11.54 -20.01
CA ARG A 54 -6.80 11.70 -21.09
C ARG A 54 -6.85 10.48 -22.02
N VAL A 55 -5.71 9.86 -22.32
CA VAL A 55 -5.63 8.70 -23.21
C VAL A 55 -6.35 7.53 -22.56
N VAL A 56 -5.98 7.20 -21.33
CA VAL A 56 -6.58 6.07 -20.61
C VAL A 56 -8.06 6.31 -20.32
N TYR A 57 -8.44 7.51 -19.87
CA TYR A 57 -9.83 7.83 -19.55
C TYR A 57 -10.74 7.76 -20.79
N SER A 58 -10.27 8.26 -21.94
CA SER A 58 -11.03 8.14 -23.19
C SER A 58 -11.15 6.70 -23.68
N ALA A 59 -10.12 5.86 -23.46
CA ALA A 59 -10.18 4.44 -23.75
C ALA A 59 -11.24 3.72 -22.89
N PHE A 60 -11.30 4.02 -21.59
CA PHE A 60 -12.36 3.50 -20.72
C PHE A 60 -13.75 3.92 -21.21
N GLY A 61 -13.93 5.20 -21.57
CA GLY A 61 -15.19 5.69 -22.11
C GLY A 61 -15.62 4.96 -23.39
N HIS A 62 -14.69 4.69 -24.29
CA HIS A 62 -14.95 3.92 -25.51
C HIS A 62 -15.42 2.49 -25.21
N LEU A 63 -14.72 1.79 -24.32
CA LEU A 63 -15.09 0.42 -23.91
C LEU A 63 -16.43 0.36 -23.17
N MET A 64 -16.72 1.34 -22.31
CA MET A 64 -18.01 1.42 -21.60
C MET A 64 -19.20 1.69 -22.53
N ASN A 65 -18.96 2.34 -23.67
CA ASN A 65 -19.99 2.63 -24.67
C ASN A 65 -20.16 1.49 -25.72
N GLY A 66 -19.61 0.30 -25.44
CA GLY A 66 -19.75 -0.88 -26.29
C GLY A 66 -18.70 -1.03 -27.38
N GLY A 67 -17.69 -0.15 -27.41
CA GLY A 67 -16.51 -0.32 -28.24
C GLY A 67 -15.65 -1.51 -27.79
N SER A 68 -14.84 -2.06 -28.69
CA SER A 68 -13.92 -3.16 -28.39
C SER A 68 -12.47 -2.67 -28.32
N PHE A 69 -11.58 -3.47 -27.74
CA PHE A 69 -10.16 -3.13 -27.64
C PHE A 69 -9.52 -2.88 -29.02
N GLU A 70 -9.91 -3.67 -30.03
CA GLU A 70 -9.40 -3.58 -31.41
C GLU A 70 -9.76 -2.27 -32.10
N THR A 71 -10.81 -1.59 -31.63
CA THR A 71 -11.28 -0.31 -32.17
C THR A 71 -10.68 0.91 -31.49
N LEU A 72 -9.86 0.73 -30.45
CA LEU A 72 -9.09 1.79 -29.81
C LEU A 72 -7.95 2.27 -30.72
N THR A 73 -7.44 3.49 -30.48
CA THR A 73 -6.23 3.96 -31.14
C THR A 73 -5.00 3.15 -30.68
N THR A 74 -3.95 3.11 -31.49
CA THR A 74 -2.68 2.44 -31.12
C THR A 74 -2.15 2.91 -29.76
N GLU A 75 -2.24 4.22 -29.49
CA GLU A 75 -1.80 4.81 -28.21
C GLU A 75 -2.63 4.31 -27.03
N GLN A 76 -3.96 4.23 -27.19
CA GLN A 76 -4.86 3.70 -26.17
C GLN A 76 -4.62 2.20 -25.93
N GLN A 77 -4.43 1.41 -26.99
CA GLN A 77 -4.12 -0.02 -26.87
C GLN A 77 -2.80 -0.25 -26.12
N GLN A 78 -1.76 0.51 -26.45
CA GLN A 78 -0.47 0.45 -25.75
C GLN A 78 -0.62 0.83 -24.27
N ALA A 79 -1.34 1.91 -23.99
CA ALA A 79 -1.56 2.37 -22.61
C ALA A 79 -2.33 1.34 -21.77
N LEU A 80 -3.41 0.78 -22.31
CA LEU A 80 -4.19 -0.26 -21.63
C LEU A 80 -3.42 -1.58 -21.53
N GLY A 81 -2.60 -1.94 -22.52
CA GLY A 81 -1.74 -3.11 -22.48
C GLY A 81 -0.75 -3.07 -21.32
N LYS A 82 -0.01 -1.97 -21.16
CA LYS A 82 0.91 -1.78 -20.03
C LYS A 82 0.21 -1.85 -18.68
N ARG A 83 -0.98 -1.26 -18.56
CA ARG A 83 -1.80 -1.38 -17.34
C ARG A 83 -2.26 -2.81 -17.09
N GLN A 84 -2.64 -3.53 -18.14
CA GLN A 84 -3.06 -4.93 -18.06
C GLN A 84 -1.93 -5.83 -17.56
N GLU A 85 -0.68 -5.59 -17.95
CA GLU A 85 0.49 -6.31 -17.43
C GLU A 85 0.60 -6.16 -15.91
N VAL A 86 0.44 -4.94 -15.38
CA VAL A 86 0.48 -4.67 -13.93
C VAL A 86 -0.68 -5.33 -13.20
N ILE A 87 -1.91 -5.26 -13.74
CA ILE A 87 -3.08 -5.92 -13.17
C ILE A 87 -2.86 -7.44 -13.13
N THR A 88 -2.36 -8.01 -14.22
CA THR A 88 -2.09 -9.45 -14.33
C THR A 88 -1.03 -9.88 -13.32
N GLN A 89 0.09 -9.15 -13.25
CA GLN A 89 1.12 -9.38 -12.23
C GLN A 89 0.48 -9.37 -10.84
N PHE A 90 -0.29 -8.34 -10.49
CA PHE A 90 -0.93 -8.29 -9.16
C PHE A 90 -1.85 -9.49 -8.90
N MET A 91 -2.66 -9.91 -9.88
CA MET A 91 -3.57 -11.06 -9.75
C MET A 91 -2.86 -12.40 -9.62
N GLU A 92 -1.69 -12.58 -10.25
CA GLU A 92 -0.93 -13.83 -10.18
C GLU A 92 -0.20 -14.06 -8.85
N HIS A 93 -0.04 -13.02 -8.03
CA HIS A 93 0.62 -13.15 -6.74
C HIS A 93 -0.38 -13.48 -5.61
N ASP A 94 0.10 -14.28 -4.65
CA ASP A 94 -0.65 -14.77 -3.49
C ASP A 94 -0.46 -13.86 -2.26
N ARG A 95 0.67 -13.16 -2.24
CA ARG A 95 1.20 -12.43 -1.09
C ARG A 95 1.73 -11.07 -1.52
N TYR A 96 1.44 -10.04 -0.73
CA TYR A 96 1.84 -8.66 -1.02
C TYR A 96 2.57 -8.02 0.15
N VAL A 97 3.72 -7.40 -0.11
CA VAL A 97 4.44 -6.55 0.84
C VAL A 97 4.47 -5.14 0.26
N PHE A 98 3.61 -4.25 0.75
CA PHE A 98 3.62 -2.84 0.39
C PHE A 98 4.63 -2.10 1.26
N VAL A 99 5.45 -1.25 0.66
CA VAL A 99 6.50 -0.51 1.38
C VAL A 99 6.44 0.96 1.00
N SER A 100 6.32 1.86 1.96
CA SER A 100 6.39 3.29 1.65
C SER A 100 6.90 4.13 2.83
N PRO A 101 7.32 5.38 2.60
CA PRO A 101 7.35 6.38 3.64
C PRO A 101 5.94 6.95 3.88
N MET A 102 5.78 7.71 4.94
CA MET A 102 4.66 8.63 5.17
C MET A 102 5.12 10.04 4.79
N TRP A 103 4.47 10.63 3.79
CA TRP A 103 4.65 12.02 3.40
C TRP A 103 3.30 12.73 3.45
N GLU A 104 3.25 13.90 4.10
CA GLU A 104 2.02 14.67 4.31
C GLU A 104 0.85 13.82 4.82
N PHE A 105 1.10 13.04 5.88
CA PHE A 105 0.11 12.18 6.56
C PHE A 105 -0.46 11.02 5.71
N SER A 106 0.10 10.79 4.53
CA SER A 106 -0.29 9.71 3.61
C SER A 106 0.95 9.04 3.02
N PHE A 107 0.77 8.22 1.98
CA PHE A 107 1.85 7.60 1.20
C PHE A 107 2.20 8.43 -0.05
N PRO A 108 3.35 8.20 -0.71
CA PRO A 108 3.70 8.88 -1.96
C PRO A 108 2.68 8.67 -3.07
N ALA A 109 2.44 9.68 -3.89
CA ALA A 109 1.42 9.64 -4.95
C ALA A 109 1.55 8.46 -5.92
N VAL A 110 2.77 7.95 -6.16
CA VAL A 110 3.00 6.75 -6.98
C VAL A 110 2.28 5.51 -6.45
N LEU A 111 2.07 5.38 -5.14
CA LEU A 111 1.29 4.30 -4.58
C LEU A 111 -0.20 4.47 -4.89
N LYS A 112 -0.73 5.71 -4.89
CA LYS A 112 -2.11 5.95 -5.34
C LYS A 112 -2.30 5.54 -6.80
N LYS A 113 -1.37 5.94 -7.66
CA LYS A 113 -1.36 5.61 -9.09
C LYS A 113 -1.37 4.10 -9.32
N TYR A 114 -0.54 3.36 -8.57
CA TYR A 114 -0.53 1.90 -8.61
C TYR A 114 -1.88 1.29 -8.16
N LEU A 115 -2.45 1.78 -7.05
CA LEU A 115 -3.76 1.34 -6.57
C LEU A 115 -4.87 1.61 -7.60
N ASP A 116 -4.81 2.72 -8.33
CA ASP A 116 -5.74 3.05 -9.43
C ASP A 116 -5.60 2.12 -10.64
N ILE A 117 -4.44 1.48 -10.81
CA ILE A 117 -4.22 0.49 -11.86
C ILE A 117 -4.78 -0.86 -11.42
N VAL A 118 -4.41 -1.36 -10.24
CA VAL A 118 -4.76 -2.73 -9.81
C VAL A 118 -6.19 -2.87 -9.29
N CYS A 119 -6.82 -1.79 -8.82
CA CYS A 119 -8.24 -1.79 -8.44
C CYS A 119 -9.14 -1.68 -9.68
N ALA A 120 -9.15 -2.74 -10.49
CA ALA A 120 -9.82 -2.80 -11.79
C ALA A 120 -11.12 -3.60 -11.75
N ALA A 121 -12.21 -2.97 -12.18
CA ALA A 121 -13.54 -3.59 -12.23
C ALA A 121 -13.57 -4.77 -13.22
N ARG A 122 -14.31 -5.82 -12.86
CA ARG A 122 -14.40 -7.12 -13.55
C ARG A 122 -13.10 -7.92 -13.63
N GLN A 123 -12.04 -7.48 -12.96
CA GLN A 123 -10.76 -8.19 -12.87
C GLN A 123 -10.38 -8.49 -11.42
N THR A 124 -10.27 -7.47 -10.59
CA THR A 124 -9.93 -7.63 -9.16
C THR A 124 -11.14 -7.42 -8.24
N PHE A 125 -12.19 -6.75 -8.71
CA PHE A 125 -13.49 -6.66 -8.04
C PHE A 125 -14.61 -6.54 -9.06
N GLN A 126 -15.86 -6.73 -8.66
CA GLN A 126 -17.05 -6.41 -9.47
C GLN A 126 -18.15 -5.80 -8.60
N TYR A 127 -19.23 -5.30 -9.19
CA TYR A 127 -20.41 -4.83 -8.44
C TYR A 127 -21.49 -5.92 -8.43
N ASN A 128 -22.13 -6.13 -7.27
CA ASN A 128 -23.32 -6.98 -7.18
C ASN A 128 -24.59 -6.22 -7.60
N GLU A 129 -25.75 -6.88 -7.51
CA GLU A 129 -27.06 -6.32 -7.89
C GLU A 129 -27.45 -5.06 -7.08
N LEU A 130 -26.88 -4.86 -5.89
CA LEU A 130 -27.08 -3.68 -5.05
C LEU A 130 -26.07 -2.56 -5.33
N GLY A 131 -25.17 -2.74 -6.30
CA GLY A 131 -24.10 -1.79 -6.59
C GLY A 131 -22.96 -1.81 -5.56
N MET A 132 -22.88 -2.84 -4.71
CA MET A 132 -21.80 -2.99 -3.73
C MET A 132 -20.61 -3.72 -4.36
N PRO A 133 -19.36 -3.27 -4.10
CA PRO A 133 -18.18 -3.97 -4.59
C PRO A 133 -18.05 -5.36 -3.93
N VAL A 134 -17.72 -6.35 -4.73
CA VAL A 134 -17.41 -7.73 -4.36
C VAL A 134 -16.03 -8.06 -4.90
N GLY A 135 -15.10 -8.35 -4.00
CA GLY A 135 -13.74 -8.74 -4.36
C GLY A 135 -13.70 -10.06 -5.12
N LEU A 136 -12.83 -10.12 -6.13
CA LEU A 136 -12.62 -11.32 -6.95
C LEU A 136 -11.35 -12.08 -6.53
N LEU A 137 -10.50 -11.45 -5.72
CA LEU A 137 -9.25 -12.04 -5.26
C LEU A 137 -9.50 -12.88 -4.00
N THR A 138 -9.15 -14.16 -4.05
CA THR A 138 -9.32 -15.10 -2.94
C THR A 138 -7.97 -15.67 -2.49
N GLY A 139 -7.86 -16.08 -1.22
CA GLY A 139 -6.64 -16.70 -0.67
C GLY A 139 -5.42 -15.78 -0.53
N LYS A 140 -5.63 -14.47 -0.70
CA LYS A 140 -4.57 -13.45 -0.74
C LYS A 140 -4.30 -12.85 0.62
N LYS A 141 -3.03 -12.50 0.87
CA LYS A 141 -2.60 -11.86 2.12
C LYS A 141 -1.67 -10.70 1.85
N ALA A 142 -1.80 -9.63 2.63
CA ALA A 142 -0.99 -8.42 2.48
C ALA A 142 -0.40 -7.95 3.81
N ILE A 143 0.78 -7.36 3.74
CA ILE A 143 1.34 -6.54 4.81
C ILE A 143 1.77 -5.20 4.24
N TYR A 144 1.48 -4.12 4.96
CA TYR A 144 1.95 -2.78 4.61
C TYR A 144 2.95 -2.30 5.66
N ILE A 145 4.14 -1.93 5.20
CA ILE A 145 5.25 -1.48 6.04
C ILE A 145 5.51 -0.01 5.70
N GLN A 146 5.19 0.87 6.64
CA GLN A 146 5.27 2.31 6.45
C GLN A 146 6.23 2.95 7.45
N ALA A 147 7.05 3.90 7.01
CA ALA A 147 7.93 4.66 7.91
C ALA A 147 7.49 6.12 8.03
N SER A 148 7.47 6.68 9.24
CA SER A 148 7.05 8.08 9.49
C SER A 148 8.02 8.84 10.40
N GLY A 149 8.07 10.16 10.21
CA GLY A 149 8.88 11.03 11.07
C GLY A 149 8.35 11.13 12.50
N GLY A 150 7.02 11.27 12.66
CA GLY A 150 6.31 11.26 13.95
C GLY A 150 5.69 9.91 14.28
N ASN A 151 4.98 9.81 15.41
CA ASN A 151 4.19 8.64 15.78
C ASN A 151 2.71 8.88 15.49
N HIS A 152 2.15 8.09 14.58
CA HIS A 152 0.74 8.15 14.17
C HIS A 152 0.01 6.83 14.43
N THR A 153 0.54 6.01 15.35
CA THR A 153 -0.15 4.80 15.80
C THR A 153 -1.38 5.19 16.62
N LYS A 154 -2.43 4.35 16.56
CA LYS A 154 -3.66 4.58 17.33
C LYS A 154 -3.38 4.70 18.83
N ASP A 155 -2.50 3.84 19.35
CA ASP A 155 -2.12 3.84 20.76
C ASP A 155 -1.43 5.14 21.17
N PHE A 156 -0.58 5.70 20.31
CA PHE A 156 0.03 7.00 20.57
C PHE A 156 -1.02 8.11 20.70
N ILE A 157 -1.98 8.17 19.77
CA ILE A 157 -3.05 9.17 19.80
C ILE A 157 -3.89 9.03 21.07
N VAL A 158 -4.35 7.81 21.38
CA VAL A 158 -5.17 7.52 22.58
C VAL A 158 -4.42 7.92 23.86
N ASN A 159 -3.14 7.59 23.97
CA ASN A 159 -2.36 7.86 25.19
C ASN A 159 -1.94 9.33 25.33
N ARG A 160 -1.85 10.09 24.22
CA ARG A 160 -1.46 11.51 24.26
C ARG A 160 -2.65 12.46 24.39
N ARG A 161 -3.85 12.06 23.97
CA ARG A 161 -5.05 12.89 24.07
C ARG A 161 -5.30 13.47 25.48
N PRO A 162 -5.19 12.70 26.58
CA PRO A 162 -5.40 13.25 27.93
C PRO A 162 -4.40 14.35 28.31
N LEU A 163 -3.17 14.28 27.80
CA LEU A 163 -2.15 15.30 28.04
C LEU A 163 -2.46 16.58 27.24
N VAL A 164 -2.92 16.45 25.99
CA VAL A 164 -3.37 17.58 25.19
C VAL A 164 -4.57 18.28 25.84
N ALA A 165 -5.46 17.52 26.48
CA ALA A 165 -6.61 18.06 27.20
C ALA A 165 -6.24 18.88 28.45
N GLN A 166 -5.02 18.73 28.99
CA GLN A 166 -4.52 19.51 30.12
C GLN A 166 -3.80 20.79 29.68
N HIS A 167 -3.58 20.99 28.39
CA HIS A 167 -2.91 22.17 27.86
C HIS A 167 -3.81 23.41 28.00
N GLU A 168 -3.24 24.59 28.28
CA GLU A 168 -4.00 25.84 28.41
C GLU A 168 -4.85 26.17 27.15
N ASN A 169 -4.36 25.76 25.98
CA ASN A 169 -5.03 25.90 24.68
C ASN A 169 -5.82 24.65 24.23
N ALA A 170 -6.21 23.76 25.15
CA ALA A 170 -6.85 22.48 24.82
C ALA A 170 -8.06 22.61 23.89
N THR A 171 -8.93 23.60 24.10
CA THR A 171 -10.12 23.82 23.26
C THR A 171 -9.78 24.03 21.78
N VAL A 172 -8.61 24.61 21.49
CA VAL A 172 -8.14 24.85 20.11
C VAL A 172 -7.36 23.65 19.58
N LEU A 173 -6.57 22.98 20.44
CA LEU A 173 -5.69 21.89 20.02
C LEU A 173 -6.43 20.56 19.81
N LEU A 174 -7.42 20.26 20.65
CA LEU A 174 -8.10 18.96 20.63
C LEU A 174 -8.79 18.64 19.30
N PRO A 175 -9.51 19.55 18.63
CA PRO A 175 -10.12 19.26 17.33
C PRO A 175 -9.10 18.85 16.26
N THR A 176 -7.93 19.51 16.23
CA THR A 176 -6.85 19.16 15.30
C THR A 176 -6.18 17.85 15.72
N PHE A 177 -5.93 17.66 17.01
CA PHE A 177 -5.32 16.43 17.52
C PHE A 177 -6.19 15.20 17.27
N ASP A 178 -7.51 15.33 17.40
CA ASP A 178 -8.47 14.24 17.20
C ASP A 178 -8.58 13.82 15.72
N THR A 179 -8.21 14.70 14.80
CA THR A 179 -8.13 14.36 13.36
C THR A 179 -6.74 13.90 12.94
N PHE A 180 -5.70 14.21 13.72
CA PHE A 180 -4.32 13.86 13.42
C PHE A 180 -4.11 12.34 13.33
N GLY A 181 -3.59 11.87 12.20
CA GLY A 181 -3.43 10.43 11.99
C GLY A 181 -2.71 10.06 10.71
N ASN A 182 -2.80 8.78 10.40
CA ASN A 182 -2.32 8.18 9.16
C ASN A 182 -3.51 8.03 8.20
N TYR A 183 -3.63 8.91 7.22
CA TYR A 183 -4.71 8.85 6.23
C TYR A 183 -4.41 7.89 5.08
N GLY A 184 -3.13 7.55 4.87
CA GLY A 184 -2.71 6.65 3.80
C GLY A 184 -3.06 5.19 4.09
N GLU A 185 -2.75 4.69 5.29
CA GLU A 185 -2.99 3.28 5.63
C GLU A 185 -4.46 2.84 5.44
N PRO A 186 -5.48 3.61 5.85
CA PRO A 186 -6.86 3.25 5.61
C PRO A 186 -7.22 3.15 4.13
N ILE A 187 -6.61 3.96 3.26
CA ILE A 187 -6.83 3.91 1.81
C ILE A 187 -6.26 2.60 1.26
N VAL A 188 -5.02 2.23 1.60
CA VAL A 188 -4.41 0.95 1.16
C VAL A 188 -5.28 -0.23 1.61
N ARG A 189 -5.65 -0.26 2.91
CA ARG A 189 -6.48 -1.31 3.50
C ARG A 189 -7.83 -1.42 2.79
N ALA A 190 -8.54 -0.30 2.62
CA ALA A 190 -9.87 -0.29 2.00
C ALA A 190 -9.81 -0.72 0.52
N THR A 191 -8.83 -0.24 -0.24
CA THR A 191 -8.66 -0.64 -1.65
C THR A 191 -8.36 -2.13 -1.78
N LEU A 192 -7.49 -2.68 -0.93
CA LEU A 192 -7.20 -4.11 -0.89
C LEU A 192 -8.44 -4.94 -0.50
N ALA A 193 -9.22 -4.47 0.48
CA ALA A 193 -10.46 -5.11 0.90
C ALA A 193 -11.53 -5.11 -0.20
N ILE A 194 -11.66 -4.02 -0.98
CA ILE A 194 -12.55 -3.95 -2.16
C ILE A 194 -12.22 -5.06 -3.16
N MET A 195 -10.93 -5.36 -3.34
CA MET A 195 -10.47 -6.43 -4.23
C MET A 195 -10.59 -7.84 -3.63
N GLY A 196 -10.88 -7.97 -2.33
CA GLY A 196 -11.01 -9.26 -1.62
C GLY A 196 -9.78 -9.68 -0.81
N VAL A 197 -8.75 -8.82 -0.71
CA VAL A 197 -7.57 -9.06 0.13
C VAL A 197 -7.87 -8.61 1.56
N LEU A 198 -8.45 -9.53 2.35
CA LEU A 198 -8.95 -9.23 3.71
C LEU A 198 -7.94 -9.55 4.82
N ASP A 199 -7.02 -10.49 4.59
CA ASP A 199 -5.93 -10.79 5.53
C ASP A 199 -4.83 -9.74 5.34
N TYR A 200 -4.87 -8.71 6.19
CA TYR A 200 -4.05 -7.50 6.08
C TYR A 200 -3.41 -7.14 7.42
N GLN A 201 -2.10 -6.91 7.38
CA GLN A 201 -1.31 -6.42 8.52
C GLN A 201 -0.65 -5.08 8.19
N HIS A 202 -0.35 -4.29 9.23
CA HIS A 202 0.37 -3.01 9.08
C HIS A 202 1.46 -2.89 10.15
N ILE A 203 2.66 -2.52 9.71
CA ILE A 203 3.81 -2.19 10.56
C ILE A 203 4.19 -0.74 10.30
N MET A 204 4.27 0.04 11.38
CA MET A 204 4.61 1.46 11.33
C MET A 204 5.97 1.69 12.00
N VAL A 205 6.99 2.00 11.20
CA VAL A 205 8.32 2.43 11.65
C VAL A 205 8.27 3.92 11.96
N HIS A 206 7.83 4.27 13.17
CA HIS A 206 7.51 5.65 13.54
C HIS A 206 8.70 6.42 14.13
N SER A 207 8.49 7.69 14.50
CA SER A 207 9.46 8.51 15.25
C SER A 207 10.84 8.67 14.56
N GLN A 208 10.94 8.48 13.24
CA GLN A 208 12.23 8.49 12.55
C GLN A 208 12.84 9.90 12.42
N SER A 209 12.07 10.96 12.72
CA SER A 209 12.57 12.34 12.83
C SER A 209 12.90 12.74 14.27
N MET A 210 12.86 11.80 15.22
CA MET A 210 13.17 12.03 16.63
C MET A 210 14.46 11.27 17.00
N PRO A 211 15.65 11.92 16.98
CA PRO A 211 16.93 11.23 17.13
C PRO A 211 17.05 10.34 18.38
N HIS A 212 16.45 10.76 19.49
CA HIS A 212 16.46 10.02 20.76
C HIS A 212 15.54 8.79 20.80
N ALA A 213 14.67 8.60 19.79
CA ALA A 213 13.68 7.51 19.75
C ALA A 213 13.72 6.71 18.43
N ALA A 214 14.41 7.21 17.41
CA ALA A 214 14.40 6.63 16.07
C ALA A 214 14.98 5.21 16.02
N GLU A 215 16.08 4.96 16.75
CA GLU A 215 16.75 3.66 16.79
C GLU A 215 15.90 2.60 17.50
N ASP A 216 15.35 2.93 18.68
CA ASP A 216 14.47 2.03 19.43
C ASP A 216 13.22 1.67 18.63
N SER A 217 12.60 2.67 17.97
CA SER A 217 11.43 2.43 17.11
C SER A 217 11.75 1.53 15.92
N LEU A 218 12.93 1.72 15.30
CA LEU A 218 13.39 0.86 14.21
C LEU A 218 13.63 -0.58 14.69
N ASN A 219 14.32 -0.76 15.82
CA ASN A 219 14.62 -2.07 16.38
C ASN A 219 13.35 -2.83 16.76
N ALA A 220 12.38 -2.15 17.39
CA ALA A 220 11.07 -2.73 17.68
C ALA A 220 10.32 -3.14 16.39
N SER A 221 10.38 -2.32 15.35
CA SER A 221 9.75 -2.62 14.06
C SER A 221 10.41 -3.80 13.35
N LEU A 222 11.74 -3.96 13.46
CA LEU A 222 12.46 -5.12 12.92
C LEU A 222 12.05 -6.42 13.62
N GLN A 223 11.89 -6.40 14.95
CA GLN A 223 11.39 -7.54 15.72
C GLN A 223 9.94 -7.86 15.35
N GLN A 224 9.08 -6.84 15.21
CA GLN A 224 7.70 -7.02 14.76
C GLN A 224 7.63 -7.64 13.37
N ALA A 225 8.50 -7.21 12.44
CA ALA A 225 8.58 -7.78 11.09
C ALA A 225 9.01 -9.26 11.10
N GLU A 226 10.00 -9.62 11.93
CA GLU A 226 10.45 -10.99 12.11
C GLU A 226 9.35 -11.90 12.69
N GLN A 227 8.65 -11.42 13.71
CA GLN A 227 7.53 -12.13 14.32
C GLN A 227 6.37 -12.30 13.32
N ALA A 228 6.02 -11.23 12.61
CA ALA A 228 4.96 -11.25 11.61
C ALA A 228 5.28 -12.26 10.51
N ALA A 229 6.49 -12.20 9.93
CA ALA A 229 6.95 -13.11 8.89
C ALA A 229 6.90 -14.58 9.34
N SER A 230 7.21 -14.84 10.60
CA SER A 230 7.21 -16.21 11.15
C SER A 230 5.83 -16.83 11.33
N GLN A 231 4.78 -16.00 11.25
CA GLN A 231 3.39 -16.40 11.43
C GLN A 231 2.56 -16.16 10.15
N TRP A 232 3.23 -15.80 9.04
CA TRP A 232 2.59 -15.24 7.85
C TRP A 232 2.17 -16.27 6.81
#